data_AF-A0A854XFH3-F1
#
_entry.id   AF-A0A854XFH3-F1
#
_cell.length_a   1.000
_cell.length_b   1.000
_cell.length_c   1.000
_cell.angle_alpha   90.00
_cell.angle_beta   90.00
_cell.angle_gamma   90.00
#
_symmetry.space_group_name_H-M   'P 1'
#
loop_
_entity.id
_entity.type
_entity.pdbx_description
1 polymer ?
#
loop_
_entity_poly.entity_id
_entity_poly.type
_entity_poly.pdbx_seq_one_letter_code
_entity_poly.pdbx_strand_id
1 'polypeptide(L)'
;MKLCIVAVCVLFLSGCQSAYPLSVKNDPKSESWELAFTEPYYMKVWVEDSAVEDINGKLFTRTGGGTAAGGEPENGKESARGWHAVGAAAKPVIGADLPKRIYVRWQSIVEPQTYKVWVDVPEEARQLMVQSVSQRCPETPEEQASYSASIYLGLAPGGVVQVFVRDECHRPVKVARAQTEVEPLEPSQGKNQGRYAYPVSEKSKRYIDKFGIPYGSW
;
A
#
# COMPACT_ATOMS: atom_id res chain seq x y z
N MET A 1 49.72 5.13 45.83
CA MET A 1 49.55 5.75 44.49
C MET A 1 49.69 4.79 43.30
N LYS A 2 49.61 3.46 43.46
CA LYS A 2 49.58 2.52 42.31
C LYS A 2 48.25 1.75 42.17
N LEU A 3 47.45 1.62 43.24
CA LEU A 3 46.11 0.99 43.17
C LEU A 3 45.05 1.88 42.52
N CYS A 4 45.15 3.20 42.65
CA CYS A 4 44.15 4.13 42.12
C CYS A 4 44.20 4.27 40.58
N ILE A 5 45.31 3.91 39.94
CA ILE A 5 45.48 4.04 38.48
C ILE A 5 44.88 2.82 37.75
N VAL A 6 44.85 1.64 38.39
CA VAL A 6 44.28 0.42 37.80
C VAL A 6 42.75 0.46 37.78
N ALA A 7 42.11 1.08 38.78
CA ALA A 7 40.66 1.19 38.86
C ALA A 7 40.05 2.11 37.78
N VAL A 8 40.81 3.11 37.30
CA VAL A 8 40.33 4.06 36.28
C VAL A 8 40.36 3.43 34.88
N CYS A 9 41.29 2.52 34.58
CA CYS A 9 41.35 1.86 33.28
C CYS A 9 40.25 0.81 33.05
N VAL A 10 39.65 0.24 34.11
CA VAL A 10 38.57 -0.76 33.99
C VAL A 10 37.22 -0.09 33.71
N LEU A 11 37.03 1.17 34.08
CA LEU A 11 35.79 1.91 33.86
C LEU A 11 35.62 2.45 32.42
N PHE A 12 36.67 2.44 31.60
CA PHE A 12 36.59 2.90 30.19
C PHE A 12 36.22 1.78 29.19
N LEU A 13 36.14 0.52 29.62
CA LEU A 13 35.83 -0.61 28.73
C LEU A 13 34.37 -1.08 28.77
N SER A 14 33.53 -0.52 29.64
CA SER A 14 32.09 -0.84 29.72
C SER A 14 31.18 0.11 28.92
N GLY A 15 31.76 1.05 28.15
CA GLY A 15 31.02 2.15 27.51
C GLY A 15 30.53 1.93 26.06
N CYS A 16 30.78 0.78 25.43
CA CYS A 16 30.36 0.53 24.04
C CYS A 16 29.42 -0.68 23.93
N GLN A 17 28.27 -0.59 24.58
CA GLN A 17 27.09 -1.36 24.19
C GLN A 17 25.91 -0.40 24.01
N SER A 18 26.04 0.61 23.16
CA SER A 18 24.86 1.13 22.47
C SER A 18 24.42 0.04 21.50
N ALA A 19 23.66 -0.94 22.00
CA ALA A 19 22.94 -1.87 21.15
C ALA A 19 22.19 -1.02 20.11
N TYR A 20 22.54 -1.21 18.84
CA TYR A 20 22.02 -0.42 17.72
C TYR A 20 20.49 -0.36 17.81
N PRO A 21 19.90 0.77 18.26
CA PRO A 21 18.47 0.81 18.57
C PRO A 21 17.60 0.58 17.33
N LEU A 22 18.18 0.71 16.13
CA LEU A 22 17.51 0.54 14.84
C LEU A 22 17.81 -0.81 14.15
N SER A 23 18.66 -1.66 14.74
CA SER A 23 19.10 -2.90 14.10
C SER A 23 17.98 -3.94 14.03
N VAL A 24 17.77 -4.49 12.83
CA VAL A 24 16.75 -5.52 12.54
C VAL A 24 17.29 -6.96 12.56
N LYS A 25 18.53 -7.18 13.02
CA LYS A 25 19.20 -8.49 12.96
C LYS A 25 18.37 -9.66 13.54
N ASN A 26 17.55 -9.38 14.56
CA ASN A 26 16.73 -10.38 15.24
C ASN A 26 15.22 -10.23 14.94
N ASP A 27 14.84 -9.26 14.10
CA ASP A 27 13.44 -9.03 13.77
C ASP A 27 12.98 -10.04 12.71
N PRO A 28 11.76 -10.57 12.81
CA PRO A 28 11.24 -11.47 11.79
C PRO A 28 11.08 -10.72 10.47
N LYS A 29 11.46 -11.37 9.36
CA LYS A 29 11.37 -10.79 8.02
C LYS A 29 10.81 -11.82 7.03
N SER A 30 9.89 -11.38 6.19
CA SER A 30 9.35 -12.16 5.08
C SER A 30 10.29 -12.12 3.88
N GLU A 31 10.37 -13.25 3.17
CA GLU A 31 10.99 -13.31 1.84
C GLU A 31 10.09 -12.73 0.74
N SER A 32 8.78 -12.63 1.01
CA SER A 32 7.81 -11.99 0.11
C SER A 32 7.55 -10.55 0.51
N TRP A 33 7.17 -9.72 -0.47
CA TRP A 33 6.61 -8.38 -0.24
C TRP A 33 5.09 -8.39 -0.46
N GLU A 34 4.39 -7.36 0.01
CA GLU A 34 2.93 -7.28 -0.02
C GLU A 34 2.41 -6.28 -1.06
N LEU A 35 1.46 -6.74 -1.88
CA LEU A 35 0.63 -5.90 -2.73
C LEU A 35 -0.73 -5.71 -2.08
N ALA A 36 -1.13 -4.47 -1.86
CA ALA A 36 -2.40 -4.15 -1.21
C ALA A 36 -3.22 -3.16 -2.04
N PHE A 37 -4.54 -3.20 -1.86
CA PHE A 37 -5.46 -2.29 -2.52
C PHE A 37 -6.21 -1.45 -1.49
N THR A 38 -6.40 -0.17 -1.78
CA THR A 38 -7.19 0.73 -0.94
C THR A 38 -8.16 1.56 -1.79
N GLU A 39 -9.32 1.89 -1.22
CA GLU A 39 -10.37 2.67 -1.86
C GLU A 39 -10.69 3.90 -0.99
N PRO A 40 -11.05 5.06 -1.59
CA PRO A 40 -11.56 6.18 -0.83
C PRO A 40 -12.85 5.81 -0.10
N TYR A 41 -13.18 6.52 0.97
CA TYR A 41 -14.42 6.27 1.68
C TYR A 41 -15.64 6.41 0.76
N TYR A 42 -16.62 5.53 0.93
CA TYR A 42 -17.81 5.43 0.10
C TYR A 42 -17.57 5.12 -1.38
N MET A 43 -16.33 4.98 -1.86
CA MET A 43 -16.01 4.77 -3.27
C MET A 43 -15.64 3.31 -3.51
N LYS A 44 -16.58 2.41 -3.22
CA LYS A 44 -16.35 0.96 -3.26
C LYS A 44 -15.72 0.53 -4.59
N VAL A 45 -14.65 -0.26 -4.52
CA VAL A 45 -14.01 -0.89 -5.67
C VAL A 45 -13.98 -2.41 -5.52
N TRP A 46 -13.86 -3.08 -6.67
CA TRP A 46 -13.56 -4.50 -6.74
C TRP A 46 -12.41 -4.74 -7.71
N VAL A 47 -11.31 -5.30 -7.22
CA VAL A 47 -10.15 -5.64 -8.06
C VAL A 47 -10.40 -6.99 -8.72
N GLU A 48 -10.46 -6.98 -10.05
CA GLU A 48 -10.67 -8.21 -10.83
C GLU A 48 -9.38 -9.00 -10.99
N ASP A 49 -8.28 -8.30 -11.21
CA ASP A 49 -6.97 -8.92 -11.45
C ASP A 49 -5.84 -7.93 -11.19
N SER A 50 -4.66 -8.48 -10.90
CA SER A 50 -3.41 -7.74 -10.86
C SER A 50 -2.25 -8.62 -11.31
N ALA A 51 -1.21 -7.98 -11.82
CA ALA A 51 0.03 -8.63 -12.20
C ALA A 51 1.22 -7.73 -11.89
N VAL A 52 2.39 -8.34 -11.74
CA VAL A 52 3.64 -7.64 -11.47
C VAL A 52 4.65 -8.00 -12.54
N GLU A 53 5.29 -7.00 -13.13
CA GLU A 53 6.60 -7.16 -13.77
C GLU A 53 7.65 -6.72 -12.77
N ASP A 54 8.55 -7.62 -12.39
CA ASP A 54 9.64 -7.31 -11.46
C ASP A 54 10.79 -6.54 -12.14
N ILE A 55 11.79 -6.13 -11.37
CA ILE A 55 12.97 -5.42 -11.90
C ILE A 55 13.76 -6.21 -12.95
N ASN A 56 13.63 -7.54 -12.96
CA ASN A 56 14.29 -8.43 -13.91
C ASN A 56 13.43 -8.68 -15.16
N GLY A 57 12.26 -8.05 -15.27
CA GLY A 57 11.35 -8.18 -16.40
C GLY A 57 10.50 -9.46 -16.37
N LYS A 58 10.48 -10.20 -15.25
CA LYS A 58 9.67 -11.40 -15.11
C LYS A 58 8.24 -11.03 -14.72
N LEU A 59 7.28 -11.62 -15.43
CA LEU A 59 5.85 -11.41 -15.21
C LEU A 59 5.27 -12.43 -14.23
N PHE A 60 4.63 -11.93 -13.18
CA PHE A 60 3.85 -12.68 -12.21
C PHE A 60 2.38 -12.27 -12.34
N THR A 61 1.52 -13.20 -12.74
CA THR A 61 0.08 -12.93 -12.94
C THR A 61 -0.71 -13.33 -11.71
N ARG A 62 -1.91 -12.75 -11.54
CA ARG A 62 -2.83 -13.07 -10.43
C ARG A 62 -2.22 -12.81 -9.06
N THR A 63 -1.47 -11.71 -8.94
CA THR A 63 -0.75 -11.30 -7.72
C THR A 63 -1.66 -10.73 -6.63
N GLY A 64 -2.97 -10.69 -6.89
CA GLY A 64 -3.96 -10.17 -5.96
C GLY A 64 -5.25 -9.78 -6.67
N GLY A 65 -6.34 -9.79 -5.92
CA GLY A 65 -7.67 -9.39 -6.38
C GLY A 65 -8.65 -9.37 -5.21
N GLY A 66 -9.86 -8.88 -5.46
CA GLY A 66 -10.95 -8.80 -4.52
C GLY A 66 -11.17 -7.40 -3.93
N THR A 67 -11.53 -7.35 -2.64
CA THR A 67 -11.86 -6.11 -1.94
C THR A 67 -10.62 -5.25 -1.69
N ALA A 68 -10.77 -3.93 -1.89
CA ALA A 68 -9.81 -2.94 -1.39
C ALA A 68 -10.21 -2.44 0.00
N ALA A 69 -9.23 -2.05 0.80
CA ALA A 69 -9.46 -1.51 2.12
C ALA A 69 -10.00 -0.07 2.05
N GLY A 70 -11.13 0.17 2.70
CA GLY A 70 -11.82 1.46 2.73
C GLY A 70 -12.84 1.49 3.86
N GLY A 71 -13.90 2.29 3.70
CA GLY A 71 -14.92 2.44 4.73
C GLY A 71 -16.03 3.41 4.36
N GLU A 72 -17.08 3.44 5.18
CA GLU A 72 -18.26 4.28 4.99
C GLU A 72 -18.62 4.99 6.30
N PRO A 73 -17.73 5.86 6.83
CA PRO A 73 -17.90 6.44 8.15
C PRO A 73 -19.03 7.47 8.17
N GLU A 74 -20.19 7.12 8.76
CA GLU A 74 -21.40 7.95 8.84
C GLU A 74 -21.27 9.14 9.80
N ASN A 75 -20.27 9.98 9.55
CA ASN A 75 -19.91 11.16 10.35
C ASN A 75 -20.53 12.46 9.80
N GLY A 76 -21.32 12.38 8.72
CA GLY A 76 -22.00 13.51 8.09
C GLY A 76 -21.10 14.49 7.35
N LYS A 77 -19.82 14.18 7.17
CA LYS A 77 -18.80 15.02 6.50
C LYS A 77 -18.54 14.53 5.07
N GLU A 78 -17.86 15.37 4.28
CA GLU A 78 -17.40 15.04 2.92
C GLU A 78 -16.17 14.10 2.94
N SER A 79 -16.32 12.95 3.59
CA SER A 79 -15.19 12.05 3.93
C SER A 79 -14.66 11.24 2.74
N ALA A 80 -15.25 11.31 1.54
CA ALA A 80 -14.68 10.61 0.38
C ALA A 80 -13.54 11.39 -0.29
N ARG A 81 -13.32 12.67 0.04
CA ARG A 81 -12.26 13.48 -0.56
C ARG A 81 -10.88 12.97 -0.15
N GLY A 82 -10.02 12.68 -1.13
CA GLY A 82 -8.66 12.24 -0.86
C GLY A 82 -8.56 10.87 -0.17
N TRP A 83 -7.36 10.55 0.29
CA TRP A 83 -7.01 9.27 0.91
C TRP A 83 -6.87 9.45 2.41
N HIS A 84 -7.71 8.77 3.19
CA HIS A 84 -7.73 8.91 4.66
C HIS A 84 -6.83 7.89 5.36
N ALA A 85 -6.73 6.69 4.79
CA ALA A 85 -5.88 5.63 5.30
C ALA A 85 -5.47 4.72 4.14
N VAL A 86 -4.35 4.03 4.32
CA VAL A 86 -3.88 2.97 3.44
C VAL A 86 -4.04 1.66 4.20
N GLY A 87 -5.06 0.88 3.82
CA GLY A 87 -5.55 -0.23 4.64
C GLY A 87 -4.95 -1.62 4.35
N ALA A 88 -5.42 -2.63 5.09
CA ALA A 88 -4.78 -3.94 5.26
C ALA A 88 -5.23 -5.05 4.28
N ALA A 89 -5.76 -4.70 3.10
CA ALA A 89 -6.16 -5.69 2.08
C ALA A 89 -4.94 -6.19 1.28
N ALA A 90 -3.91 -6.63 2.01
CA ALA A 90 -2.62 -7.06 1.47
C ALA A 90 -2.64 -8.52 1.00
N LYS A 91 -1.87 -8.80 -0.05
CA LYS A 91 -1.61 -10.13 -0.59
C LYS A 91 -0.09 -10.29 -0.72
N PRO A 92 0.50 -11.40 -0.23
CA PRO A 92 1.91 -11.65 -0.41
C PRO A 92 2.20 -11.95 -1.90
N VAL A 93 3.22 -11.30 -2.43
CA VAL A 93 3.78 -11.57 -3.75
C VAL A 93 5.02 -12.43 -3.56
N ILE A 94 4.87 -13.73 -3.84
CA ILE A 94 5.88 -14.75 -3.55
C ILE A 94 6.79 -14.95 -4.75
N GLY A 95 8.10 -14.87 -4.52
CA GLY A 95 9.14 -15.20 -5.49
C GLY A 95 9.37 -14.18 -6.60
N ALA A 96 8.71 -13.01 -6.53
CA ALA A 96 9.00 -11.87 -7.39
C ALA A 96 9.94 -10.91 -6.68
N ASP A 97 10.93 -10.38 -7.39
CA ASP A 97 11.65 -9.20 -6.92
C ASP A 97 10.71 -7.99 -6.84
N LEU A 98 11.21 -6.88 -6.30
CA LEU A 98 10.40 -5.66 -6.20
C LEU A 98 9.89 -5.21 -7.57
N PRO A 99 8.70 -4.59 -7.63
CA PRO A 99 8.05 -4.32 -8.90
C PRO A 99 8.77 -3.22 -9.69
N LYS A 100 8.93 -3.46 -10.99
CA LYS A 100 9.20 -2.42 -11.99
C LYS A 100 7.91 -1.72 -12.40
N ARG A 101 6.84 -2.50 -12.59
CA ARG A 101 5.48 -1.99 -12.85
C ARG A 101 4.42 -2.99 -12.39
N ILE A 102 3.25 -2.47 -12.06
CA ILE A 102 2.12 -3.25 -11.56
C ILE A 102 0.92 -3.02 -12.45
N TYR A 103 0.34 -4.09 -12.95
CA TYR A 103 -0.96 -4.08 -13.60
C TYR A 103 -2.06 -4.18 -12.56
N VAL A 104 -3.11 -3.41 -12.74
CA VAL A 104 -4.34 -3.56 -11.98
C VAL A 104 -5.54 -3.36 -12.89
N ARG A 105 -6.55 -4.20 -12.69
CA ARG A 105 -7.88 -4.06 -13.28
C ARG A 105 -8.92 -4.04 -12.17
N TRP A 106 -9.79 -3.04 -12.17
CA TRP A 106 -10.80 -2.91 -11.12
C TRP A 106 -12.11 -2.34 -11.64
N GLN A 107 -13.16 -2.66 -10.93
CA GLN A 107 -14.49 -2.08 -11.06
C GLN A 107 -14.63 -0.96 -10.04
N SER A 108 -15.06 0.21 -10.48
CA SER A 108 -15.63 1.23 -9.60
C SER A 108 -17.12 0.95 -9.45
N ILE A 109 -17.58 0.73 -8.22
CA ILE A 109 -18.97 0.30 -7.97
C ILE A 109 -19.93 1.50 -7.98
N VAL A 110 -19.49 2.64 -7.45
CA VAL A 110 -20.31 3.85 -7.28
C VAL A 110 -20.58 4.61 -8.57
N GLU A 111 -19.64 4.56 -9.50
CA GLU A 111 -19.82 4.94 -10.90
C GLU A 111 -19.49 3.70 -11.70
N PRO A 112 -20.50 2.90 -12.12
CA PRO A 112 -20.30 1.60 -12.75
C PRO A 112 -19.44 1.66 -14.02
N GLN A 113 -18.13 1.69 -13.82
CA GLN A 113 -17.07 1.74 -14.82
C GLN A 113 -15.96 0.78 -14.40
N THR A 114 -15.35 0.15 -15.38
CA THR A 114 -14.20 -0.73 -15.17
C THR A 114 -12.98 -0.06 -15.75
N TYR A 115 -11.84 -0.23 -15.11
CA TYR A 115 -10.57 0.38 -15.49
C TYR A 115 -9.48 -0.67 -15.50
N LYS A 116 -8.43 -0.43 -16.28
CA LYS A 116 -7.19 -1.20 -16.22
C LYS A 116 -6.01 -0.30 -16.50
N VAL A 117 -4.88 -0.53 -15.85
CA VAL A 117 -3.66 0.25 -16.12
C VAL A 117 -2.42 -0.53 -15.70
N TRP A 118 -1.31 -0.28 -16.39
CA TRP A 118 0.03 -0.58 -15.89
C TRP A 118 0.59 0.68 -15.23
N VAL A 119 0.96 0.58 -13.96
CA VAL A 119 1.58 1.67 -13.21
C VAL A 119 3.07 1.39 -13.05
N ASP A 120 3.91 2.28 -13.55
CA ASP A 120 5.34 2.21 -13.33
C ASP A 120 5.67 2.53 -11.87
N VAL A 121 6.54 1.70 -11.29
CA VAL A 121 7.04 1.89 -9.93
C VAL A 121 8.42 2.54 -10.05
N PRO A 122 8.62 3.74 -9.50
CA PRO A 122 9.91 4.42 -9.58
C PRO A 122 10.94 3.74 -8.66
N GLU A 123 12.23 3.99 -8.90
CA GLU A 123 13.31 3.39 -8.12
C GLU A 123 13.25 3.83 -6.65
N GLU A 124 12.88 5.08 -6.40
CA GLU A 124 12.72 5.65 -5.06
C GLU A 124 11.65 4.88 -4.26
N ALA A 125 10.59 4.39 -4.92
CA ALA A 125 9.59 3.54 -4.28
C ALA A 125 10.19 2.20 -3.82
N ARG A 126 11.01 1.57 -4.67
CA ARG A 126 11.69 0.32 -4.33
C ARG A 126 12.71 0.52 -3.20
N GLN A 127 13.43 1.64 -3.21
CA GLN A 127 14.35 2.00 -2.13
C GLN A 127 13.61 2.17 -0.80
N LEU A 128 12.47 2.85 -0.80
CA LEU A 128 11.61 2.97 0.39
C LEU A 128 11.09 1.61 0.86
N MET A 129 10.68 0.73 -0.06
CA MET A 129 10.27 -0.64 0.28
C MET A 129 11.40 -1.45 0.93
N VAL A 130 12.65 -1.29 0.46
CA VAL A 130 13.81 -1.93 1.09
C VAL A 130 14.08 -1.33 2.47
N GLN A 131 14.05 0.01 2.59
CA GLN A 131 14.29 0.72 3.84
C GLN A 131 13.27 0.32 4.92
N SER A 132 11.99 0.17 4.56
CA SER A 132 10.90 -0.11 5.50
C SER A 132 11.08 -1.42 6.29
N VAL A 133 11.90 -2.35 5.78
CA VAL A 133 12.21 -3.65 6.38
C VAL A 133 13.68 -3.82 6.78
N SER A 134 14.50 -2.77 6.61
CA SER A 134 15.94 -2.83 6.86
C SER A 134 16.34 -2.10 8.14
N GLN A 135 15.44 -1.33 8.74
CA GLN A 135 15.63 -0.66 10.02
C GLN A 135 14.31 -0.55 10.78
N ARG A 136 14.39 -0.43 12.11
CA ARG A 136 13.24 -0.07 12.94
C ARG A 136 12.92 1.41 12.81
N CYS A 137 11.70 1.80 13.17
CA CYS A 137 11.33 3.20 13.21
C CYS A 137 12.19 3.95 14.25
N PRO A 138 12.83 5.07 13.89
CA PRO A 138 13.59 5.87 14.85
C PRO A 138 12.75 6.46 15.99
N GLU A 139 11.44 6.61 15.78
CA GLU A 139 10.49 7.14 16.77
C GLU A 139 10.05 6.06 17.77
N THR A 140 10.14 4.78 17.39
CA THR A 140 9.78 3.61 18.23
C THR A 140 10.83 2.49 18.08
N PRO A 141 12.10 2.71 18.47
CA PRO A 141 13.20 1.76 18.25
C PRO A 141 13.04 0.42 19.01
N GLU A 142 12.19 0.39 20.02
CA GLU A 142 11.80 -0.81 20.77
C GLU A 142 10.83 -1.71 20.00
N GLU A 143 10.10 -1.16 19.03
CA GLU A 143 9.17 -1.91 18.19
C GLU A 143 9.92 -2.65 17.07
N GLN A 144 9.39 -3.81 16.68
CA GLN A 144 9.96 -4.57 15.57
C GLN A 144 9.81 -3.79 14.26
N ALA A 145 10.79 -3.92 13.37
CA ALA A 145 10.64 -3.40 12.02
C ALA A 145 9.50 -4.10 11.28
N SER A 146 9.08 -3.52 10.15
CA SER A 146 8.05 -4.12 9.31
C SER A 146 8.46 -5.53 8.91
N TYR A 147 7.57 -6.49 9.14
CA TYR A 147 7.79 -7.89 8.75
C TYR A 147 7.99 -8.07 7.24
N SER A 148 7.32 -7.25 6.43
CA SER A 148 7.39 -7.30 4.97
C SER A 148 7.33 -5.90 4.37
N ALA A 149 7.97 -5.73 3.21
CA ALA A 149 7.87 -4.51 2.42
C ALA A 149 6.48 -4.46 1.78
N SER A 150 5.88 -3.28 1.66
CA SER A 150 4.50 -3.16 1.18
C SER A 150 4.35 -2.03 0.18
N ILE A 151 3.56 -2.30 -0.86
CA ILE A 151 3.12 -1.31 -1.84
C ILE A 151 1.61 -1.38 -1.97
N TYR A 152 0.99 -0.21 -2.03
CA TYR A 152 -0.46 -0.07 -2.01
C TYR A 152 -0.92 0.68 -3.24
N LEU A 153 -1.91 0.12 -3.94
CA LEU A 153 -2.62 0.80 -5.01
C LEU A 153 -3.93 1.36 -4.46
N GLY A 154 -3.99 2.68 -4.32
CA GLY A 154 -5.21 3.42 -4.11
C GLY A 154 -5.98 3.51 -5.43
N LEU A 155 -7.15 2.88 -5.50
CA LEU A 155 -8.01 2.84 -6.68
C LEU A 155 -9.24 3.70 -6.45
N ALA A 156 -9.49 4.67 -7.32
CA ALA A 156 -10.58 5.61 -7.16
C ALA A 156 -11.41 5.78 -8.44
N PRO A 157 -12.65 6.31 -8.32
CA PRO A 157 -13.44 6.74 -9.46
C PRO A 157 -12.69 7.65 -10.44
N GLY A 158 -13.10 7.63 -11.70
CA GLY A 158 -12.46 8.38 -12.79
C GLY A 158 -11.11 7.81 -13.24
N GLY A 159 -10.85 6.53 -12.95
CA GLY A 159 -9.66 5.81 -13.41
C GLY A 159 -8.37 6.26 -12.72
N VAL A 160 -8.45 6.79 -11.50
CA VAL A 160 -7.27 7.29 -10.77
C VAL A 160 -6.63 6.17 -9.95
N VAL A 161 -5.30 6.03 -10.09
CA VAL A 161 -4.47 5.18 -9.24
C VAL A 161 -3.43 6.03 -8.52
N GLN A 162 -3.43 5.98 -7.19
CA GLN A 162 -2.38 6.56 -6.35
C GLN A 162 -1.57 5.42 -5.72
N VAL A 163 -0.26 5.40 -5.94
CA VAL A 163 0.63 4.39 -5.36
C VAL A 163 1.21 4.93 -4.06
N PHE A 164 1.20 4.08 -3.03
CA PHE A 164 1.84 4.35 -1.74
C PHE A 164 2.83 3.25 -1.38
N VAL A 165 3.88 3.63 -0.67
CA VAL A 165 4.76 2.71 0.07
C VAL A 165 4.74 3.17 1.52
N ARG A 166 4.78 2.24 2.48
CA ARG A 166 4.97 2.60 3.89
C ARG A 166 6.46 2.71 4.17
N ASP A 167 6.87 3.79 4.83
CA ASP A 167 8.23 3.93 5.35
C ASP A 167 8.46 3.02 6.57
N GLU A 168 9.67 3.06 7.14
CA GLU A 168 10.06 2.29 8.33
C GLU A 168 9.22 2.62 9.59
N CYS A 169 8.53 3.75 9.60
CA CYS A 169 7.61 4.19 10.66
C CYS A 169 6.14 3.99 10.27
N HIS A 170 5.88 3.14 9.26
CA HIS A 170 4.56 2.81 8.76
C HIS A 170 3.76 3.98 8.17
N ARG A 171 4.42 5.12 7.88
CA ARG A 171 3.76 6.28 7.27
C ARG A 171 3.58 6.05 5.77
N PRO A 172 2.38 6.28 5.22
CA PRO A 172 2.16 6.12 3.79
C PRO A 172 2.79 7.29 3.02
N VAL A 173 3.73 6.97 2.14
CA VAL A 173 4.40 7.90 1.22
C VAL A 173 3.81 7.72 -0.17
N LYS A 174 3.33 8.80 -0.79
CA LYS A 174 2.88 8.80 -2.19
C LYS A 174 4.10 8.72 -3.10
N VAL A 175 4.19 7.69 -3.94
CA VAL A 175 5.37 7.43 -4.76
C VAL A 175 5.11 7.50 -6.27
N ALA A 176 3.89 7.23 -6.71
CA ALA A 176 3.51 7.33 -8.13
C ALA A 176 2.01 7.60 -8.26
N ARG A 177 1.61 8.13 -9.42
CA ARG A 177 0.20 8.34 -9.77
C ARG A 177 -0.01 7.96 -11.23
N ALA A 178 -1.12 7.31 -11.52
CA ALA A 178 -1.56 7.04 -12.87
C ALA A 178 -3.03 7.44 -13.04
N GLN A 179 -3.40 7.69 -14.28
CA GLN A 179 -4.79 7.84 -14.69
C GLN A 179 -5.02 7.02 -15.95
N THR A 180 -6.19 6.39 -16.05
CA THR A 180 -6.56 5.56 -17.19
C THR A 180 -7.96 5.88 -17.69
N GLU A 181 -8.19 5.56 -18.95
CA GLU A 181 -9.51 5.55 -19.55
C GLU A 181 -10.29 4.30 -19.14
N VAL A 182 -11.60 4.36 -19.39
CA VAL A 182 -12.55 3.27 -19.16
C VAL A 182 -12.16 2.07 -20.02
N GLU A 183 -12.22 0.89 -19.42
CA GLU A 183 -12.11 -0.37 -20.13
C GLU A 183 -13.36 -0.62 -20.99
N PRO A 184 -13.22 -0.78 -22.32
CA PRO A 184 -14.35 -1.07 -23.20
C PRO A 184 -15.00 -2.45 -22.95
N LEU A 185 -14.23 -3.43 -22.46
CA LEU A 185 -14.75 -4.77 -22.16
C LEU A 185 -15.62 -4.86 -20.92
N GLU A 186 -15.90 -3.75 -20.22
CA GLU A 186 -16.86 -3.74 -19.10
C GLU A 186 -16.43 -4.67 -17.93
N PRO A 187 -17.21 -4.83 -16.83
CA PRO A 187 -16.82 -5.72 -15.75
C PRO A 187 -16.66 -7.18 -16.20
N SER A 188 -15.75 -7.89 -15.54
CA SER A 188 -15.45 -9.32 -15.74
C SER A 188 -15.08 -9.68 -17.17
N GLN A 189 -14.45 -8.75 -17.90
CA GLN A 189 -14.09 -8.90 -19.32
C GLN A 189 -15.32 -9.24 -20.20
N GLY A 190 -16.49 -8.68 -19.88
CA GLY A 190 -17.74 -8.93 -20.59
C GLY A 190 -18.40 -10.28 -20.27
N LYS A 191 -17.79 -11.10 -19.40
CA LYS A 191 -18.27 -12.47 -19.10
C LYS A 191 -19.42 -12.52 -18.10
N ASN A 192 -19.79 -11.39 -17.49
CA ASN A 192 -20.82 -11.31 -16.45
C ASN A 192 -22.03 -10.46 -16.86
N GLN A 193 -22.33 -10.34 -18.16
CA GLN A 193 -23.50 -9.60 -18.66
C GLN A 193 -23.58 -8.16 -18.14
N GLY A 194 -22.43 -7.46 -18.06
CA GLY A 194 -22.34 -6.10 -17.52
C GLY A 194 -22.56 -5.97 -16.00
N ARG A 195 -22.77 -7.08 -15.28
CA ARG A 195 -23.00 -7.05 -13.83
C ARG A 195 -21.70 -6.80 -13.07
N TYR A 196 -21.72 -5.77 -12.23
CA TYR A 196 -20.67 -5.43 -11.28
C TYR A 196 -20.69 -6.37 -10.06
N ALA A 197 -19.56 -6.46 -9.37
CA ALA A 197 -19.34 -7.40 -8.25
C ALA A 197 -20.28 -7.14 -7.06
N TYR A 198 -20.68 -5.87 -6.86
CA TYR A 198 -21.56 -5.45 -5.78
C TYR A 198 -22.59 -4.43 -6.29
N PRO A 199 -23.78 -4.35 -5.66
CA PRO A 199 -24.61 -3.16 -5.75
C PRO A 199 -23.96 -1.99 -4.99
N VAL A 200 -24.30 -0.76 -5.37
CA VAL A 200 -23.96 0.43 -4.57
C VAL A 200 -24.66 0.33 -3.21
N SER A 201 -23.92 0.50 -2.12
CA SER A 201 -24.48 0.47 -0.76
C SER A 201 -25.42 1.65 -0.50
N GLU A 202 -26.37 1.50 0.42
CA GLU A 202 -27.26 2.60 0.82
C GLU A 202 -26.49 3.77 1.45
N LYS A 203 -25.35 3.50 2.12
CA LYS A 203 -24.51 4.55 2.70
C LYS A 203 -23.81 5.36 1.62
N SER A 204 -23.25 4.67 0.62
CA SER A 204 -22.61 5.30 -0.52
C SER A 204 -23.61 6.10 -1.36
N LYS A 205 -24.83 5.57 -1.60
CA LYS A 205 -25.91 6.34 -2.24
C LYS A 205 -26.22 7.64 -1.51
N ARG A 206 -26.51 7.56 -0.20
CA ARG A 206 -26.79 8.77 0.63
C ARG A 206 -25.64 9.78 0.60
N TYR A 207 -24.40 9.30 0.62
CA TYR A 207 -23.22 10.17 0.54
C TYR A 207 -23.17 10.88 -0.82
N ILE A 208 -23.30 10.13 -1.92
CA ILE A 208 -23.23 10.66 -3.28
C ILE A 208 -24.39 11.62 -3.55
N ASP A 209 -25.60 11.33 -3.09
CA ASP A 209 -26.75 12.23 -3.23
C ASP A 209 -26.52 13.58 -2.54
N LYS A 210 -25.78 13.58 -1.42
CA LYS A 210 -25.50 14.79 -0.64
C LYS A 210 -24.28 15.57 -1.13
N PHE A 211 -23.21 14.88 -1.51
CA PHE A 211 -21.89 15.49 -1.76
C PHE A 211 -21.36 15.27 -3.18
N GLY A 212 -21.96 14.36 -3.94
CA GLY A 212 -21.44 13.89 -5.21
C GLY A 212 -20.23 12.96 -5.06
N ILE A 213 -19.74 12.48 -6.20
CA ILE A 213 -18.44 11.82 -6.30
C ILE A 213 -17.37 12.94 -6.42
N PRO A 214 -16.38 13.03 -5.50
CA PRO A 214 -15.43 14.14 -5.48
C PRO A 214 -14.28 13.91 -6.46
N TYR A 215 -14.60 13.87 -7.76
CA TYR A 215 -13.60 13.79 -8.82
C TYR A 215 -12.51 14.88 -8.66
N GLY A 216 -11.26 14.52 -8.96
CA GLY A 216 -10.11 15.41 -8.81
C GLY A 216 -9.60 15.59 -7.37
N SER A 217 -10.22 14.96 -6.37
CA SER A 217 -9.76 15.03 -4.97
C SER A 217 -8.71 13.98 -4.59
N TRP A 218 -8.42 13.02 -5.48
CA TRP A 218 -7.48 11.91 -5.26
C TRP A 218 -6.15 12.10 -5.99
#